data_AF-A0A124HJ49-F1
#
_entry.id   AF-A0A124HJ49-F1
#
_cell.length_a   1.000
_cell.length_b   1.000
_cell.length_c   1.000
_cell.angle_alpha   90.00
_cell.angle_beta   90.00
_cell.angle_gamma   90.00
#
_symmetry.space_group_name_H-M   'P 1'
#
loop_
_entity.id
_entity.type
_entity.pdbx_description
1 polymer ?
#
loop_
_entity_poly.entity_id
_entity_poly.type
_entity_poly.pdbx_seq_one_letter_code
_entity_poly.pdbx_strand_id
1 'polypeptide(L)'
;MYSGRPARFRAQAARLDYRGQATWGELTGCAMKILAARSLGQEPAPQDRRFLTHRLKASRREVWEGNVGAHTLALLALPQNPDGGWAFTDRVTQGDTESTGAVLEALHAIDPTRYAPALNRGRAHLATLAGGDGGFPTYLPGQPSEAVMTANAICALAPDPARYTPLLRRATLHLLEAQQPDGTFERSWSLAQAHALRRATAALTCLPPPITAVLTERIQQALHRADTYLSSAQNPDGGGFGHQAGDASDVSSTAHALSAGTSLNRPVWSSKALAYLLAHQQADGGFTSRPEQVAPRPIPYAHPSHASVFALTALGEHHQGGAQRRP
;
A
#
# COMPACT_ATOMS: atom_id res chain seq x y z
N MET A 1 34.50 14.29 41.29
CA MET A 1 34.52 12.93 40.69
C MET A 1 33.31 12.18 41.22
N TYR A 2 32.20 12.17 40.49
CA TYR A 2 31.00 11.44 40.90
C TYR A 2 31.10 9.99 40.40
N SER A 3 31.28 9.10 41.37
CA SER A 3 31.26 7.66 41.24
C SER A 3 29.83 7.15 41.01
N GLY A 4 29.71 6.14 40.13
CA GLY A 4 28.68 5.10 40.21
C GLY A 4 27.23 5.49 39.93
N ARG A 5 26.83 5.59 38.66
CA ARG A 5 25.44 5.25 38.28
C ARG A 5 25.31 3.72 38.28
N PRO A 6 24.33 3.13 38.97
CA PRO A 6 24.14 1.68 38.95
C PRO A 6 23.76 1.23 37.54
N ALA A 7 24.38 0.13 37.08
CA ALA A 7 24.11 -0.55 35.81
C ALA A 7 22.71 -1.22 35.80
N ARG A 8 21.66 -0.46 36.08
CA ARG A 8 20.28 -0.95 36.07
C ARG A 8 19.71 -0.75 34.67
N PHE A 9 19.54 -1.89 33.99
CA PHE A 9 18.96 -2.08 32.66
C PHE A 9 19.87 -1.79 31.45
N ARG A 10 20.85 -2.67 31.19
CA ARG A 10 21.16 -3.01 29.79
C ARG A 10 19.97 -3.81 29.26
N ALA A 11 19.09 -3.20 28.47
CA ALA A 11 18.04 -3.92 27.77
C ALA A 11 18.69 -4.98 26.88
N GLN A 12 18.44 -6.26 27.16
CA GLN A 12 18.89 -7.37 26.32
C GLN A 12 17.65 -7.90 25.60
N ALA A 13 17.50 -7.56 24.32
CA ALA A 13 16.40 -8.05 23.49
C ALA A 13 16.26 -9.58 23.55
N ALA A 14 17.38 -10.30 23.67
CA ALA A 14 17.43 -11.76 23.79
C ALA A 14 16.57 -12.34 24.94
N ARG A 15 16.36 -11.60 26.04
CA ARG A 15 15.63 -12.05 27.23
C ARG A 15 14.10 -11.96 27.11
N LEU A 16 13.56 -11.34 26.05
CA LEU A 16 12.12 -11.29 25.84
C LEU A 16 11.63 -12.68 25.41
N ASP A 17 10.87 -13.35 26.28
CA ASP A 17 10.07 -14.52 25.93
C ASP A 17 8.65 -14.07 25.61
N TYR A 18 8.23 -14.35 24.37
CA TYR A 18 6.94 -13.94 23.82
C TYR A 18 6.02 -15.14 23.62
N ARG A 19 6.43 -16.35 24.00
CA ARG A 19 5.67 -17.59 23.78
C ARG A 19 4.58 -17.77 24.83
N GLY A 20 3.49 -18.46 24.45
CA GLY A 20 2.38 -18.77 25.35
C GLY A 20 1.39 -17.62 25.54
N GLN A 21 1.51 -16.56 24.73
CA GLN A 21 0.57 -15.45 24.66
C GLN A 21 -0.49 -15.71 23.57
N ALA A 22 -1.54 -14.87 23.52
CA ALA A 22 -2.47 -14.85 22.39
C ALA A 22 -1.74 -14.58 21.05
N THR A 23 -2.28 -15.05 19.92
CA THR A 23 -1.58 -15.08 18.63
C THR A 23 -0.93 -13.75 18.25
N TRP A 24 -1.67 -12.65 18.41
CA TRP A 24 -1.22 -11.29 18.15
C TRP A 24 -0.15 -10.80 19.15
N GLY A 25 -0.22 -11.24 20.41
CA GLY A 25 0.75 -10.93 21.46
C GLY A 25 2.10 -11.59 21.20
N GLU A 26 2.10 -12.84 20.71
CA GLU A 26 3.35 -13.51 20.30
C GLU A 26 3.97 -12.84 19.07
N LEU A 27 3.13 -12.38 18.13
CA LEU A 27 3.56 -11.69 16.91
C LEU A 27 4.17 -10.31 17.23
N THR A 28 3.48 -9.52 18.06
CA THR A 28 3.99 -8.24 18.57
C THR A 28 5.25 -8.42 19.42
N GLY A 29 5.27 -9.41 20.32
CA GLY A 29 6.43 -9.72 21.16
C GLY A 29 7.66 -10.13 20.34
N CYS A 30 7.47 -11.01 19.36
CA CYS A 30 8.55 -11.42 18.46
C CYS A 30 9.04 -10.25 17.59
N ALA A 31 8.13 -9.43 17.05
CA ALA A 31 8.48 -8.24 16.30
C ALA A 31 9.30 -7.24 17.13
N MET A 32 8.86 -6.93 18.34
CA MET A 32 9.58 -6.04 19.27
C MET A 32 10.96 -6.59 19.62
N LYS A 33 11.10 -7.92 19.81
CA LYS A 33 12.38 -8.58 20.04
C LYS A 33 13.36 -8.35 18.89
N ILE A 34 12.90 -8.53 17.65
CA ILE A 34 13.71 -8.33 16.45
C ILE A 34 14.10 -6.86 16.29
N LEU A 35 13.15 -5.93 16.47
CA LEU A 35 13.39 -4.49 16.38
C LEU A 35 14.37 -4.00 17.45
N ALA A 36 14.26 -4.51 18.69
CA ALA A 36 15.15 -4.16 19.79
C ALA A 36 16.57 -4.72 19.59
N ALA A 37 16.73 -5.92 19.02
CA ALA A 37 18.06 -6.43 18.68
C ALA A 37 18.75 -5.51 17.66
N ARG A 38 18.03 -5.09 16.60
CA ARG A 38 18.56 -4.18 15.59
C ARG A 38 18.93 -2.81 16.15
N SER A 39 18.11 -2.23 17.03
CA SER A 39 18.42 -0.91 17.62
C SER A 39 19.65 -0.93 18.53
N LEU A 40 20.01 -2.11 19.05
CA LEU A 40 21.23 -2.34 19.83
C LEU A 40 22.44 -2.74 18.96
N GLY A 41 22.32 -2.73 17.63
CA GLY A 41 23.38 -3.15 16.71
C GLY A 41 23.65 -4.67 16.70
N GLN A 42 22.68 -5.46 17.16
CA GLN A 42 22.78 -6.92 17.23
C GLN A 42 22.00 -7.57 16.08
N GLU A 43 22.49 -8.70 15.57
CA GLU A 43 21.74 -9.51 14.62
C GLU A 43 20.57 -10.24 15.32
N PRO A 44 19.31 -10.06 14.85
CA PRO A 44 18.18 -10.83 15.35
C PRO A 44 18.36 -12.33 15.13
N ALA A 45 17.93 -13.14 16.11
CA ALA A 45 18.04 -14.59 16.01
C ALA A 45 17.24 -15.13 14.80
N PRO A 46 17.81 -16.04 13.98
CA PRO A 46 17.13 -16.59 12.80
C PRO A 46 15.80 -17.27 13.12
N GLN A 47 15.68 -17.88 14.31
CA GLN A 47 14.45 -18.53 14.77
C GLN A 47 13.30 -17.56 15.01
N ASP A 48 13.58 -16.34 15.46
CA ASP A 48 12.56 -15.30 15.68
C ASP A 48 12.05 -14.81 14.32
N ARG A 49 12.94 -14.62 13.33
CA ARG A 49 12.54 -14.31 11.95
C ARG A 49 11.67 -15.42 11.35
N ARG A 50 12.09 -16.68 11.47
CA ARG A 50 11.30 -17.83 10.98
C ARG A 50 9.94 -17.92 11.66
N PHE A 51 9.88 -17.71 12.97
CA PHE A 51 8.62 -17.69 13.71
C PHE A 51 7.69 -16.59 13.19
N LEU A 52 8.20 -15.35 13.10
CA LEU A 52 7.42 -14.21 12.65
C LEU A 52 6.86 -14.40 11.23
N THR A 53 7.72 -14.83 10.31
CA THR A 53 7.35 -15.17 8.93
C THR A 53 6.33 -16.31 8.88
N HIS A 54 6.52 -17.38 9.65
CA HIS A 54 5.59 -18.50 9.70
C HIS A 54 4.22 -18.03 10.20
N ARG A 55 4.18 -17.17 11.22
CA ARG A 55 2.93 -16.66 11.80
C ARG A 55 2.20 -15.70 10.88
N LEU A 56 2.92 -14.82 10.19
CA LEU A 56 2.34 -13.98 9.12
C LEU A 56 1.72 -14.82 8.00
N LYS A 57 2.31 -15.99 7.67
CA LYS A 57 1.82 -16.91 6.63
C LYS A 57 0.68 -17.82 7.10
N ALA A 58 0.70 -18.20 8.38
CA ALA A 58 -0.24 -19.16 8.96
C ALA A 58 -1.51 -18.52 9.52
N SER A 59 -1.51 -17.18 9.72
CA SER A 59 -2.69 -16.41 10.14
C SER A 59 -3.85 -16.71 9.20
N ARG A 60 -4.86 -17.42 9.71
CA ARG A 60 -5.96 -17.89 8.87
C ARG A 60 -7.35 -17.56 9.39
N ARG A 61 -7.61 -17.21 10.66
CA ARG A 61 -8.98 -16.87 11.10
C ARG A 61 -9.08 -15.98 12.34
N GLU A 62 -10.15 -15.19 12.34
CA GLU A 62 -10.70 -14.32 13.38
C GLU A 62 -10.15 -12.89 13.49
N VAL A 63 -11.09 -11.93 13.64
CA VAL A 63 -10.89 -10.47 13.74
C VAL A 63 -9.82 -10.08 14.78
N TRP A 64 -9.60 -10.93 15.80
CA TRP A 64 -8.61 -10.72 16.87
C TRP A 64 -7.17 -11.08 16.46
N GLU A 65 -6.97 -11.95 15.46
CA GLU A 65 -5.68 -12.14 14.80
C GLU A 65 -5.37 -10.96 13.86
N GLY A 66 -6.37 -10.15 13.50
CA GLY A 66 -6.26 -8.94 12.67
C GLY A 66 -5.74 -7.70 13.40
N ASN A 67 -4.95 -7.83 14.48
CA ASN A 67 -4.32 -6.67 15.10
C ASN A 67 -3.32 -6.06 14.08
N VAL A 68 -3.78 -5.02 13.39
CA VAL A 68 -3.01 -4.30 12.36
C VAL A 68 -1.70 -3.81 12.95
N GLY A 69 -1.70 -3.32 14.19
CA GLY A 69 -0.49 -2.93 14.91
C GLY A 69 0.51 -4.08 15.08
N ALA A 70 0.04 -5.29 15.36
CA ALA A 70 0.89 -6.48 15.45
C ALA A 70 1.49 -6.82 14.07
N HIS A 71 0.68 -6.87 13.02
CA HIS A 71 1.12 -7.18 11.66
C HIS A 71 2.10 -6.14 11.10
N THR A 72 1.80 -4.88 11.34
CA THR A 72 2.70 -3.74 11.12
C THR A 72 4.04 -3.93 11.82
N LEU A 73 4.04 -4.25 13.12
CA LEU A 73 5.28 -4.47 13.88
C LEU A 73 6.06 -5.67 13.32
N ALA A 74 5.36 -6.72 12.88
CA ALA A 74 5.96 -7.88 12.24
C ALA A 74 6.58 -7.56 10.87
N LEU A 75 5.91 -6.78 10.02
CA LEU A 75 6.47 -6.30 8.75
C LEU A 75 7.70 -5.42 8.97
N LEU A 76 7.66 -4.57 9.98
CA LEU A 76 8.81 -3.78 10.44
C LEU A 76 10.01 -4.62 10.90
N ALA A 77 9.73 -5.79 11.48
CA ALA A 77 10.74 -6.73 11.91
C ALA A 77 11.32 -7.58 10.75
N LEU A 78 10.65 -7.67 9.61
CA LEU A 78 11.26 -8.23 8.40
C LEU A 78 12.41 -7.32 7.91
N PRO A 79 13.51 -7.89 7.38
CA PRO A 79 14.64 -7.08 6.93
C PRO A 79 14.27 -6.25 5.71
N GLN A 80 14.43 -4.92 5.83
CA GLN A 80 14.66 -4.09 4.66
C GLN A 80 15.98 -4.56 4.03
N ASN A 81 16.00 -4.66 2.70
CA ASN A 81 17.19 -5.09 1.98
C ASN A 81 18.34 -4.07 2.17
N PRO A 82 19.60 -4.48 1.98
CA PRO A 82 20.75 -3.58 2.08
C PRO A 82 20.67 -2.35 1.15
N ASP A 83 20.01 -2.51 0.00
CA ASP A 83 19.76 -1.44 -0.98
C ASP A 83 18.59 -0.51 -0.59
N GLY A 84 17.88 -0.81 0.49
CA GLY A 84 16.72 -0.04 0.97
C GLY A 84 15.37 -0.54 0.47
N GLY A 85 15.30 -1.49 -0.45
CA GLY A 85 14.04 -2.03 -0.96
C GLY A 85 13.38 -3.04 -0.03
N TRP A 86 12.15 -3.43 -0.37
CA TRP A 86 11.48 -4.61 0.18
C TRP A 86 11.06 -5.53 -0.95
N ALA A 87 11.29 -6.82 -0.75
CA ALA A 87 10.89 -7.85 -1.68
C ALA A 87 9.45 -8.33 -1.39
N PHE A 88 8.76 -8.81 -2.42
CA PHE A 88 7.40 -9.33 -2.33
C PHE A 88 7.24 -10.47 -1.30
N THR A 89 8.26 -11.33 -1.14
CA THR A 89 8.25 -12.40 -0.12
C THR A 89 9.62 -12.57 0.54
N ASP A 90 9.64 -13.24 1.68
CA ASP A 90 10.84 -13.69 2.40
C ASP A 90 11.72 -14.69 1.62
N ARG A 91 11.24 -15.22 0.49
CA ARG A 91 11.97 -16.19 -0.34
C ARG A 91 12.82 -15.54 -1.42
N VAL A 92 12.68 -14.23 -1.62
CA VAL A 92 13.42 -13.47 -2.61
C VAL A 92 14.04 -12.24 -1.96
N THR A 93 15.19 -11.81 -2.47
CA THR A 93 15.88 -10.60 -2.00
C THR A 93 15.73 -9.44 -2.97
N GLN A 94 15.20 -9.66 -4.17
CA GLN A 94 14.96 -8.59 -5.13
C GLN A 94 13.78 -7.74 -4.65
N GLY A 95 14.05 -6.47 -4.36
CA GLY A 95 13.00 -5.48 -4.12
C GLY A 95 12.28 -5.10 -5.40
N ASP A 96 11.05 -4.62 -5.26
CA ASP A 96 10.25 -4.10 -6.36
C ASP A 96 9.57 -2.78 -5.94
N THR A 97 9.12 -2.00 -6.94
CA THR A 97 8.52 -0.68 -6.74
C THR A 97 7.24 -0.75 -5.89
N GLU A 98 6.42 -1.77 -6.08
CA GLU A 98 5.12 -1.89 -5.39
C GLU A 98 5.28 -2.30 -3.94
N SER A 99 6.01 -3.38 -3.65
CA SER A 99 6.29 -3.85 -2.29
C SER A 99 7.00 -2.77 -1.47
N THR A 100 7.99 -2.11 -2.07
CA THR A 100 8.71 -1.01 -1.41
C THR A 100 7.78 0.17 -1.15
N GLY A 101 6.97 0.57 -2.14
CA GLY A 101 5.99 1.65 -1.99
C GLY A 101 4.95 1.37 -0.89
N ALA A 102 4.35 0.17 -0.90
CA ALA A 102 3.35 -0.23 0.08
C ALA A 102 3.90 -0.25 1.52
N VAL A 103 5.13 -0.75 1.73
CA VAL A 103 5.78 -0.69 3.04
C VAL A 103 6.03 0.76 3.44
N LEU A 104 6.55 1.61 2.55
CA LEU A 104 6.78 3.03 2.84
C LEU A 104 5.49 3.76 3.23
N GLU A 105 4.39 3.55 2.50
CA GLU A 105 3.07 4.10 2.82
C GLU A 105 2.61 3.66 4.21
N ALA A 106 2.72 2.36 4.52
CA ALA A 106 2.36 1.83 5.83
C ALA A 106 3.21 2.49 6.94
N LEU A 107 4.55 2.44 6.82
CA LEU A 107 5.47 3.01 7.81
C LEU A 107 5.22 4.50 8.05
N HIS A 108 4.95 5.24 6.98
CA HIS A 108 4.65 6.66 7.06
C HIS A 108 3.33 6.92 7.77
N ALA A 109 2.29 6.13 7.50
CA ALA A 109 0.98 6.26 8.15
C ALA A 109 1.02 5.90 9.65
N ILE A 110 1.92 5.00 10.07
CA ILE A 110 2.04 4.58 11.47
C ILE A 110 2.78 5.63 12.31
N ASP A 111 4.01 5.97 11.92
CA ASP A 111 4.86 6.92 12.66
C ASP A 111 6.06 7.36 11.79
N PRO A 112 5.96 8.50 11.09
CA PRO A 112 7.01 8.94 10.18
C PRO A 112 8.29 9.38 10.90
N THR A 113 8.19 9.77 12.18
CA THR A 113 9.35 10.19 12.98
C THR A 113 10.14 8.96 13.45
N ARG A 114 9.46 7.96 14.02
CA ARG A 114 10.09 6.73 14.49
C ARG A 114 10.73 5.93 13.35
N TYR A 115 10.11 5.92 12.17
CA TYR A 115 10.59 5.13 11.03
C TYR A 115 11.39 5.94 10.01
N ALA A 116 11.77 7.18 10.33
CA ALA A 116 12.53 8.06 9.42
C ALA A 116 13.76 7.37 8.77
N PRO A 117 14.60 6.58 9.47
CA PRO A 117 15.73 5.90 8.82
C PRO A 117 15.32 4.89 7.74
N ALA A 118 14.27 4.08 7.99
CA ALA A 118 13.79 3.10 7.02
C ALA A 118 13.11 3.78 5.83
N LEU A 119 12.31 4.82 6.10
CA LEU A 119 11.67 5.65 5.09
C LEU A 119 12.70 6.31 4.17
N ASN A 120 13.75 6.90 4.75
CA ASN A 120 14.80 7.58 3.99
C ASN A 120 15.56 6.63 3.07
N ARG A 121 15.85 5.40 3.52
CA ARG A 121 16.49 4.38 2.69
C ARG A 121 15.57 3.87 1.58
N GLY A 122 14.31 3.59 1.89
CA GLY A 122 13.37 3.07 0.90
C GLY A 122 13.02 4.09 -0.18
N ARG A 123 12.84 5.37 0.18
CA ARG A 123 12.65 6.43 -0.82
C ARG A 123 13.89 6.66 -1.67
N ALA A 124 15.09 6.55 -1.08
CA ALA A 124 16.34 6.60 -1.84
C ALA A 124 16.44 5.43 -2.82
N HIS A 125 16.11 4.20 -2.39
CA HIS A 125 16.03 3.02 -3.25
C HIS A 125 15.07 3.22 -4.43
N LEU A 126 13.81 3.59 -4.14
CA LEU A 126 12.81 3.85 -5.19
C LEU A 126 13.31 4.88 -6.20
N ALA A 127 13.90 5.98 -5.74
CA ALA A 127 14.42 7.01 -6.63
C ALA A 127 15.50 6.50 -7.60
N THR A 128 16.22 5.41 -7.28
CA THR A 128 17.18 4.77 -8.21
C THR A 128 16.51 3.97 -9.32
N LEU A 129 15.24 3.58 -9.17
CA LEU A 129 14.48 2.82 -10.17
C LEU A 129 13.88 3.71 -11.26
N ALA A 130 13.75 5.01 -11.01
CA ALA A 130 13.13 5.95 -11.92
C ALA A 130 13.82 5.98 -13.29
N GLY A 131 13.03 5.87 -14.36
CA GLY A 131 13.47 5.99 -15.74
C GLY A 131 13.78 7.44 -16.15
N GLY A 132 14.42 7.59 -17.33
CA GLY A 132 14.68 8.90 -17.92
C GLY A 132 13.41 9.65 -18.34
N ASP A 133 12.33 8.92 -18.61
CA ASP A 133 10.97 9.41 -18.88
C ASP A 133 10.24 9.87 -17.60
N GLY A 134 10.82 9.64 -16.42
CA GLY A 134 10.21 9.93 -15.12
C GLY A 134 9.27 8.84 -14.60
N GLY A 135 8.99 7.81 -15.39
CA GLY A 135 8.19 6.67 -14.97
C GLY A 135 9.01 5.67 -14.14
N PHE A 136 8.33 4.67 -13.59
CA PHE A 136 8.94 3.64 -12.76
C PHE A 136 8.63 2.25 -13.32
N PRO A 137 9.63 1.36 -13.41
CA PRO A 137 9.43 -0.05 -13.73
C PRO A 137 9.02 -0.84 -12.49
N THR A 138 8.69 -2.13 -12.66
CA THR A 138 8.45 -3.02 -11.52
C THR A 138 9.74 -3.34 -10.75
N TYR A 139 10.82 -3.78 -11.43
CA TYR A 139 11.97 -4.39 -10.74
C TYR A 139 13.30 -3.66 -10.89
N LEU A 140 13.73 -3.37 -12.13
CA LEU A 140 15.11 -2.92 -12.38
C LEU A 140 15.15 -1.59 -13.14
N PRO A 141 16.14 -0.71 -12.83
CA PRO A 141 16.38 0.48 -13.62
C PRO A 141 16.57 0.15 -15.11
N GLY A 142 16.03 0.99 -15.99
CA GLY A 142 16.12 0.81 -17.45
C GLY A 142 15.10 -0.17 -18.04
N GLN A 143 14.29 -0.85 -17.23
CA GLN A 143 13.11 -1.54 -17.72
C GLN A 143 11.99 -0.56 -18.08
N PRO A 144 11.02 -0.96 -18.93
CA PRO A 144 9.90 -0.10 -19.29
C PRO A 144 9.11 0.38 -18.07
N SER A 145 8.77 1.67 -18.09
CA SER A 145 7.94 2.29 -17.07
C SER A 145 6.49 1.80 -17.16
N GLU A 146 5.84 1.64 -16.00
CA GLU A 146 4.45 1.23 -15.87
C GLU A 146 3.65 2.31 -15.11
N ALA A 147 2.42 2.59 -15.55
CA ALA A 147 1.59 3.65 -14.96
C ALA A 147 1.30 3.41 -13.47
N VAL A 148 0.96 2.17 -13.11
CA VAL A 148 0.67 1.77 -11.71
C VAL A 148 1.92 1.88 -10.84
N MET A 149 3.08 1.44 -11.33
CA MET A 149 4.34 1.56 -10.60
C MET A 149 4.76 3.02 -10.40
N THR A 150 4.54 3.86 -11.43
CA THR A 150 4.78 5.30 -11.33
C THR A 150 3.87 5.94 -10.29
N ALA A 151 2.58 5.59 -10.27
CA ALA A 151 1.66 6.04 -9.25
C ALA A 151 2.08 5.58 -7.84
N ASN A 152 2.51 4.31 -7.68
CA ASN A 152 3.04 3.78 -6.42
C ASN A 152 4.23 4.61 -5.91
N ALA A 153 5.19 4.92 -6.80
CA ALA A 153 6.35 5.71 -6.45
C ALA A 153 5.99 7.15 -6.07
N ILE A 154 5.05 7.79 -6.77
CA ILE A 154 4.57 9.13 -6.41
C ILE A 154 4.02 9.14 -4.97
N CYS A 155 3.12 8.21 -4.63
CA CYS A 155 2.56 8.11 -3.28
C CYS A 155 3.63 7.93 -2.20
N ALA A 156 4.66 7.12 -2.46
CA ALA A 156 5.74 6.86 -1.51
C ALA A 156 6.74 8.03 -1.35
N LEU A 157 6.96 8.81 -2.41
CA LEU A 157 7.92 9.92 -2.46
C LEU A 157 7.30 11.28 -2.08
N ALA A 158 6.00 11.48 -2.33
CA ALA A 158 5.28 12.73 -2.07
C ALA A 158 5.41 13.27 -0.63
N PRO A 159 5.52 12.44 0.43
CA PRO A 159 5.72 12.95 1.78
C PRO A 159 7.10 13.58 2.06
N ASP A 160 8.06 13.51 1.14
CA ASP A 160 9.36 14.20 1.24
C ASP A 160 9.64 15.05 -0.02
N PRO A 161 8.82 16.09 -0.27
CA PRO A 161 8.88 16.81 -1.53
C PRO A 161 10.14 17.65 -1.68
N ALA A 162 10.69 18.17 -0.58
CA ALA A 162 11.93 18.96 -0.62
C ALA A 162 13.07 18.17 -1.30
N ARG A 163 13.11 16.85 -1.07
CA ARG A 163 14.11 15.96 -1.66
C ARG A 163 13.76 15.50 -3.08
N TYR A 164 12.48 15.31 -3.38
CA TYR A 164 12.04 14.63 -4.61
C TYR A 164 11.25 15.50 -5.60
N THR A 165 11.13 16.81 -5.39
CA THR A 165 10.36 17.73 -6.27
C THR A 165 10.59 17.51 -7.77
N PRO A 166 11.84 17.48 -8.30
CA PRO A 166 12.05 17.29 -9.74
C PRO A 166 11.57 15.92 -10.24
N LEU A 167 11.75 14.88 -9.44
CA LEU A 167 11.33 13.52 -9.77
C LEU A 167 9.80 13.39 -9.71
N LEU A 168 9.16 13.90 -8.67
CA LEU A 168 7.70 13.95 -8.54
C LEU A 168 7.06 14.67 -9.73
N ARG A 169 7.64 15.78 -10.19
CA ARG A 169 7.16 16.49 -11.38
C ARG A 169 7.23 15.63 -12.63
N ARG A 170 8.36 14.97 -12.91
CA ARG A 170 8.51 14.11 -14.09
C ARG A 170 7.59 12.88 -14.02
N ALA A 171 7.52 12.23 -12.86
CA ALA A 171 6.63 11.09 -12.63
C ALA A 171 5.15 11.46 -12.81
N THR A 172 4.74 12.65 -12.34
CA THR A 172 3.38 13.16 -12.56
C THR A 172 3.10 13.38 -14.05
N LEU A 173 4.04 13.97 -14.79
CA LEU A 173 3.89 14.17 -16.23
C LEU A 173 3.79 12.84 -16.99
N HIS A 174 4.65 11.88 -16.66
CA HIS A 174 4.59 10.53 -17.20
C HIS A 174 3.23 9.89 -16.94
N LEU A 175 2.73 9.95 -15.70
CA LEU A 175 1.43 9.40 -15.34
C LEU A 175 0.29 10.08 -16.12
N LEU A 176 0.30 11.42 -16.26
CA LEU A 176 -0.70 12.15 -17.04
C LEU A 176 -0.67 11.77 -18.52
N GLU A 177 0.50 11.49 -19.08
CA GLU A 177 0.70 11.07 -20.48
C GLU A 177 0.33 9.60 -20.70
N ALA A 178 0.41 8.76 -19.67
CA ALA A 178 0.05 7.35 -19.73
C ALA A 178 -1.48 7.09 -19.70
N GLN A 179 -2.28 8.10 -19.33
CA GLN A 179 -3.75 7.95 -19.30
C GLN A 179 -4.31 7.78 -20.71
N GLN A 180 -5.15 6.76 -20.89
CA GLN A 180 -5.82 6.48 -22.15
C GLN A 180 -6.95 7.48 -22.42
N PRO A 181 -7.40 7.64 -23.68
CA PRO A 181 -8.47 8.58 -24.03
C PRO A 181 -9.79 8.35 -23.29
N ASP A 182 -10.09 7.10 -22.94
CA ASP A 182 -11.29 6.71 -22.17
C ASP A 182 -11.14 6.96 -20.65
N GLY A 183 -9.98 7.47 -20.20
CA GLY A 183 -9.67 7.74 -18.82
C GLY A 183 -8.95 6.62 -18.07
N THR A 184 -8.75 5.46 -18.70
CA THR A 184 -8.12 4.29 -18.08
C THR A 184 -6.59 4.35 -18.09
N PHE A 185 -5.95 3.37 -17.46
CA PHE A 185 -4.50 3.19 -17.42
C PHE A 185 -4.15 1.71 -17.63
N GLU A 186 -2.93 1.42 -18.09
CA GLU A 186 -2.37 0.07 -18.05
C GLU A 186 -2.44 -0.48 -16.62
N ARG A 187 -2.83 -1.76 -16.47
CA ARG A 187 -3.25 -2.35 -15.18
C ARG A 187 -2.10 -3.01 -14.40
N SER A 188 -0.95 -3.17 -15.03
CA SER A 188 0.24 -3.81 -14.52
C SER A 188 -0.08 -5.22 -14.00
N TRP A 189 0.09 -5.48 -12.71
CA TRP A 189 -0.08 -6.80 -12.09
C TRP A 189 -1.52 -7.13 -11.63
N SER A 190 -2.52 -6.34 -12.05
CA SER A 190 -3.94 -6.58 -11.75
C SER A 190 -4.79 -6.74 -13.03
N LEU A 191 -5.86 -7.52 -12.93
CA LEU A 191 -6.92 -7.59 -13.94
C LEU A 191 -7.94 -6.45 -13.78
N ALA A 192 -8.00 -5.79 -12.62
CA ALA A 192 -9.01 -4.77 -12.33
C ALA A 192 -8.59 -3.38 -12.83
N GLN A 193 -9.40 -2.77 -13.69
CA GLN A 193 -9.20 -1.40 -14.16
C GLN A 193 -9.32 -0.39 -13.01
N ALA A 194 -10.22 -0.66 -12.06
CA ALA A 194 -10.38 0.13 -10.86
C ALA A 194 -9.11 0.15 -9.99
N HIS A 195 -8.28 -0.91 -10.00
CA HIS A 195 -7.00 -0.94 -9.28
C HIS A 195 -6.05 0.15 -9.79
N ALA A 196 -5.87 0.22 -11.12
CA ALA A 196 -5.00 1.21 -11.74
C ALA A 196 -5.52 2.64 -11.51
N LEU A 197 -6.83 2.85 -11.65
CA LEU A 197 -7.47 4.15 -11.40
C LEU A 197 -7.33 4.59 -9.94
N ARG A 198 -7.47 3.67 -8.97
CA ARG A 198 -7.22 3.96 -7.55
C ARG A 198 -5.82 4.49 -7.32
N ARG A 199 -4.79 3.81 -7.85
CA ARG A 199 -3.40 4.24 -7.66
C ARG A 199 -3.13 5.57 -8.37
N ALA A 200 -3.57 5.72 -9.61
CA ALA A 200 -3.37 6.94 -10.37
C ALA A 200 -4.05 8.16 -9.71
N THR A 201 -5.32 8.03 -9.31
CA THR A 201 -6.05 9.12 -8.66
C THR A 201 -5.42 9.49 -7.32
N ALA A 202 -5.04 8.52 -6.48
CA ALA A 202 -4.33 8.77 -5.23
C ALA A 202 -3.02 9.56 -5.48
N ALA A 203 -2.20 9.11 -6.43
CA ALA A 203 -0.94 9.76 -6.79
C ALA A 203 -1.13 11.22 -7.26
N LEU A 204 -2.14 11.47 -8.10
CA LEU A 204 -2.43 12.81 -8.62
C LEU A 204 -2.99 13.75 -7.55
N THR A 205 -3.60 13.23 -6.49
CA THR A 205 -4.16 14.03 -5.38
C THR A 205 -3.21 14.22 -4.19
N CYS A 206 -2.12 13.44 -4.08
CA CYS A 206 -1.20 13.51 -2.94
C CYS A 206 0.01 14.44 -3.16
N LEU A 207 0.07 15.14 -4.29
CA LEU A 207 1.18 16.04 -4.61
C LEU A 207 1.16 17.30 -3.72
N PRO A 208 2.29 17.68 -3.12
CA PRO A 208 2.36 18.87 -2.28
C PRO A 208 2.50 20.15 -3.11
N PRO A 209 1.99 21.30 -2.63
CA PRO A 209 2.16 22.59 -3.26
C PRO A 209 3.62 23.12 -3.16
N PRO A 210 4.05 24.03 -4.06
CA PRO A 210 3.26 24.61 -5.14
C PRO A 210 3.28 23.76 -6.41
N ILE A 211 2.10 23.53 -6.98
CA ILE A 211 1.90 22.96 -8.31
C ILE A 211 1.51 24.11 -9.24
N THR A 212 2.07 24.16 -10.44
CA THR A 212 1.74 25.24 -11.41
C THR A 212 0.28 25.14 -11.84
N ALA A 213 -0.36 26.27 -12.15
CA ALA A 213 -1.77 26.29 -12.59
C ALA A 213 -2.04 25.35 -13.78
N VAL A 214 -1.12 25.30 -14.75
CA VAL A 214 -1.19 24.40 -15.91
C VAL A 214 -1.16 22.93 -15.49
N LEU A 215 -0.29 22.56 -14.55
CA LEU A 215 -0.22 21.17 -14.08
C LEU A 215 -1.46 20.81 -13.25
N THR A 216 -1.96 21.75 -12.43
CA THR A 216 -3.22 21.59 -11.70
C THR A 216 -4.39 21.33 -12.67
N GLU A 217 -4.51 22.11 -13.74
CA GLU A 217 -5.57 21.90 -14.74
C GLU A 217 -5.49 20.52 -15.40
N ARG A 218 -4.28 20.10 -15.82
CA ARG A 218 -4.07 18.75 -16.39
C ARG A 218 -4.43 17.63 -15.41
N ILE A 219 -4.11 17.80 -14.13
CA ILE A 219 -4.51 16.87 -13.06
C ILE A 219 -6.03 16.80 -12.97
N GLN A 220 -6.72 17.94 -12.91
CA GLN A 220 -8.19 17.96 -12.82
C GLN A 220 -8.85 17.31 -14.03
N GLN A 221 -8.33 17.53 -15.24
CA GLN A 221 -8.82 16.87 -16.45
C GLN A 221 -8.63 15.35 -16.38
N ALA A 222 -7.49 14.87 -15.87
CA ALA A 222 -7.22 13.44 -15.71
C ALA A 222 -8.14 12.79 -14.67
N LEU A 223 -8.37 13.46 -13.53
CA LEU A 223 -9.31 13.02 -12.50
C LEU A 223 -10.75 12.98 -13.03
N HIS A 224 -11.16 13.97 -13.82
CA HIS A 224 -12.49 14.00 -14.44
C HIS A 224 -12.71 12.83 -15.41
N ARG A 225 -11.71 12.48 -16.23
CA ARG A 225 -11.79 11.30 -17.10
C ARG A 225 -11.89 10.00 -16.31
N ALA A 226 -11.13 9.87 -15.21
CA ALA A 226 -11.21 8.72 -14.32
C ALA A 226 -12.62 8.58 -13.68
N ASP A 227 -13.19 9.69 -13.22
CA ASP A 227 -14.56 9.72 -12.68
C ASP A 227 -15.61 9.36 -13.75
N THR A 228 -15.44 9.87 -14.97
CA THR A 228 -16.33 9.57 -16.11
C THR A 228 -16.30 8.08 -16.45
N TYR A 229 -15.12 7.48 -16.48
CA TYR A 229 -14.96 6.04 -16.70
C TYR A 229 -15.64 5.22 -15.59
N LEU A 230 -15.37 5.52 -14.31
CA LEU A 230 -15.98 4.77 -13.20
C LEU A 230 -17.50 4.96 -13.14
N SER A 231 -17.99 6.16 -13.45
CA SER A 231 -19.42 6.41 -13.54
C SER A 231 -20.10 5.55 -14.60
N SER A 232 -19.47 5.35 -15.76
CA SER A 232 -20.03 4.55 -16.85
C SER A 232 -19.81 3.04 -16.68
N ALA A 233 -18.77 2.64 -15.95
CA ALA A 233 -18.42 1.24 -15.69
C ALA A 233 -19.18 0.62 -14.51
N GLN A 234 -19.93 1.40 -13.72
CA GLN A 234 -20.70 0.88 -12.59
C GLN A 234 -21.85 -0.01 -13.05
N ASN A 235 -21.91 -1.24 -12.53
CA ASN A 235 -22.95 -2.19 -12.90
C ASN A 235 -24.30 -1.89 -12.20
N PRO A 236 -25.43 -2.30 -12.81
CA PRO A 236 -26.76 -2.13 -12.21
C PRO A 236 -27.04 -3.09 -11.05
N ASP A 237 -26.16 -4.04 -10.75
CA ASP A 237 -26.30 -5.16 -9.80
C ASP A 237 -26.11 -4.76 -8.33
N GLY A 238 -26.66 -3.61 -7.94
CA GLY A 238 -26.42 -2.99 -6.64
C GLY A 238 -25.26 -2.00 -6.63
N GLY A 239 -24.64 -1.74 -7.80
CA GLY A 239 -23.65 -0.68 -7.99
C GLY A 239 -22.21 -1.10 -7.77
N GLY A 240 -21.92 -2.40 -7.94
CA GLY A 240 -20.56 -2.89 -7.91
C GLY A 240 -19.80 -2.60 -9.21
N PHE A 241 -18.56 -3.07 -9.24
CA PHE A 241 -17.65 -2.98 -10.39
C PHE A 241 -17.01 -4.35 -10.66
N GLY A 242 -16.79 -4.68 -11.92
CA GLY A 242 -16.00 -5.83 -12.34
C GLY A 242 -14.56 -5.46 -12.69
N HIS A 243 -13.77 -6.45 -13.11
CA HIS A 243 -12.38 -6.24 -13.54
C HIS A 243 -12.31 -5.20 -14.66
N GLN A 244 -13.24 -5.24 -15.62
CA GLN A 244 -13.42 -4.22 -16.65
C GLN A 244 -14.90 -3.84 -16.77
N ALA A 245 -15.19 -2.75 -17.47
CA ALA A 245 -16.56 -2.35 -17.80
C ALA A 245 -17.30 -3.51 -18.51
N GLY A 246 -18.48 -3.86 -18.00
CA GLY A 246 -19.28 -4.98 -18.51
C GLY A 246 -18.99 -6.34 -17.87
N ASP A 247 -17.88 -6.51 -17.14
CA ASP A 247 -17.67 -7.72 -16.34
C ASP A 247 -18.59 -7.73 -15.12
N ALA A 248 -18.99 -8.91 -14.67
CA ALA A 248 -19.75 -9.07 -13.42
C ALA A 248 -19.02 -8.44 -12.23
N SER A 249 -19.77 -7.85 -11.29
CA SER A 249 -19.17 -7.20 -10.14
C SER A 249 -18.50 -8.15 -9.18
N ASP A 250 -17.42 -7.68 -8.56
CA ASP A 250 -16.70 -8.38 -7.51
C ASP A 250 -16.24 -7.41 -6.43
N VAL A 251 -15.91 -7.96 -5.25
CA VAL A 251 -15.55 -7.16 -4.08
C VAL A 251 -14.25 -6.37 -4.30
N SER A 252 -13.22 -6.97 -4.91
CA SER A 252 -11.91 -6.32 -5.09
C SER A 252 -12.01 -5.10 -6.00
N SER A 253 -12.65 -5.25 -7.16
CA SER A 253 -12.85 -4.17 -8.13
C SER A 253 -13.73 -3.07 -7.55
N THR A 254 -14.79 -3.43 -6.83
CA THR A 254 -15.68 -2.46 -6.16
C THR A 254 -14.96 -1.71 -5.04
N ALA A 255 -14.12 -2.39 -4.26
CA ALA A 255 -13.29 -1.77 -3.24
C ALA A 255 -12.31 -0.77 -3.84
N HIS A 256 -11.63 -1.13 -4.93
CA HIS A 256 -10.74 -0.21 -5.62
C HIS A 256 -11.48 1.01 -6.19
N ALA A 257 -12.67 0.82 -6.77
CA ALA A 257 -13.50 1.92 -7.25
C ALA A 257 -13.91 2.83 -6.08
N LEU A 258 -14.34 2.28 -4.93
CA LEU A 258 -14.72 3.08 -3.76
C LEU A 258 -13.53 3.91 -3.22
N SER A 259 -12.33 3.33 -3.16
CA SER A 259 -11.10 4.05 -2.82
C SER A 259 -10.81 5.18 -3.81
N ALA A 260 -10.87 4.91 -5.12
CA ALA A 260 -10.72 5.95 -6.14
C ALA A 260 -11.77 7.06 -5.98
N GLY A 261 -13.00 6.69 -5.63
CA GLY A 261 -14.09 7.62 -5.33
C GLY A 261 -13.75 8.57 -4.17
N THR A 262 -12.96 8.14 -3.18
CA THR A 262 -12.49 9.02 -2.11
C THR A 262 -11.54 10.09 -2.64
N SER A 263 -10.59 9.73 -3.51
CA SER A 263 -9.70 10.68 -4.20
C SER A 263 -10.45 11.60 -5.17
N LEU A 264 -11.52 11.10 -5.78
CA LEU A 264 -12.40 11.81 -6.71
C LEU A 264 -13.50 12.63 -6.01
N ASN A 265 -13.34 12.96 -4.74
CA ASN A 265 -14.27 13.81 -4.01
C ASN A 265 -15.69 13.23 -3.84
N ARG A 266 -15.79 11.90 -3.69
CA ARG A 266 -17.02 11.12 -3.46
C ARG A 266 -18.14 11.40 -4.48
N PRO A 267 -17.93 11.02 -5.74
CA PRO A 267 -18.98 11.09 -6.74
C PRO A 267 -20.22 10.29 -6.33
N VAL A 268 -21.37 10.59 -6.92
CA VAL A 268 -22.67 10.00 -6.56
C VAL A 268 -22.66 8.47 -6.65
N TRP A 269 -21.92 7.88 -7.61
CA TRP A 269 -21.80 6.43 -7.76
C TRP A 269 -21.12 5.75 -6.57
N SER A 270 -20.30 6.46 -5.78
CA SER A 270 -19.55 5.89 -4.66
C SER A 270 -20.44 5.34 -3.54
N SER A 271 -21.62 5.94 -3.32
CA SER A 271 -22.58 5.45 -2.32
C SER A 271 -23.14 4.06 -2.68
N LYS A 272 -23.32 3.77 -3.97
CA LYS A 272 -23.76 2.44 -4.41
C LYS A 272 -22.63 1.41 -4.31
N ALA A 273 -21.40 1.80 -4.62
CA ALA A 273 -20.22 0.95 -4.41
C ALA A 273 -20.05 0.58 -2.92
N LEU A 274 -20.25 1.55 -2.02
CA LEU A 274 -20.28 1.32 -0.58
C LEU A 274 -21.38 0.31 -0.19
N ALA A 275 -22.61 0.52 -0.66
CA ALA A 275 -23.72 -0.37 -0.38
C ALA A 275 -23.46 -1.80 -0.89
N TYR A 276 -22.89 -1.94 -2.09
CA TYR A 276 -22.47 -3.22 -2.63
C TYR A 276 -21.48 -3.93 -1.70
N LEU A 277 -20.41 -3.25 -1.26
CA LEU A 277 -19.44 -3.86 -0.34
C LEU A 277 -20.10 -4.32 0.97
N LEU A 278 -20.90 -3.45 1.60
CA LEU A 278 -21.58 -3.80 2.85
C LEU A 278 -22.51 -5.01 2.70
N ALA A 279 -23.19 -5.14 1.55
CA ALA A 279 -24.05 -6.29 1.26
C ALA A 279 -23.27 -7.59 1.01
N HIS A 280 -21.98 -7.51 0.65
CA HIS A 280 -21.11 -8.66 0.39
C HIS A 280 -20.18 -9.00 1.56
N GLN A 281 -20.35 -8.36 2.71
CA GLN A 281 -19.67 -8.76 3.94
C GLN A 281 -20.22 -10.11 4.43
N GLN A 282 -19.32 -11.04 4.74
CA GLN A 282 -19.66 -12.35 5.29
C GLN A 282 -20.03 -12.26 6.77
N ALA A 283 -20.67 -13.30 7.30
CA ALA A 283 -21.09 -13.35 8.71
C ALA A 283 -19.93 -13.23 9.72
N ASP A 284 -18.72 -13.62 9.32
CA ASP A 284 -17.49 -13.48 10.12
C ASP A 284 -16.82 -12.09 9.97
N GLY A 285 -17.43 -11.20 9.20
CA GLY A 285 -16.93 -9.86 8.89
C GLY A 285 -15.95 -9.81 7.71
N GLY A 286 -15.58 -10.96 7.14
CA GLY A 286 -14.66 -11.08 6.02
C GLY A 286 -15.29 -10.81 4.65
N PHE A 287 -14.45 -10.84 3.62
CA PHE A 287 -14.85 -10.66 2.24
C PHE A 287 -14.21 -11.71 1.33
N THR A 288 -14.85 -12.03 0.22
CA THR A 288 -14.30 -12.90 -0.82
C THR A 288 -14.49 -12.24 -2.17
N SER A 289 -13.51 -12.41 -3.05
CA SER A 289 -13.54 -11.93 -4.42
C SER A 289 -12.90 -12.96 -5.34
N ARG A 290 -13.18 -12.84 -6.64
CA ARG A 290 -12.42 -13.58 -7.65
C ARG A 290 -10.95 -13.11 -7.66
N PRO A 291 -10.00 -13.97 -8.09
CA PRO A 291 -8.60 -13.58 -8.24
C PRO A 291 -8.44 -12.42 -9.23
N GLU A 292 -7.79 -11.33 -8.79
CA GLU A 292 -7.48 -10.18 -9.66
C GLU A 292 -5.98 -9.96 -9.90
N GLN A 293 -5.11 -10.47 -9.03
CA GLN A 293 -3.66 -10.31 -9.18
C GLN A 293 -3.13 -11.35 -10.17
N VAL A 294 -2.11 -11.00 -10.97
CA VAL A 294 -1.58 -11.88 -12.03
C VAL A 294 -0.07 -12.07 -11.91
N ALA A 295 0.42 -13.32 -11.99
CA ALA A 295 1.85 -13.63 -11.98
C ALA A 295 2.15 -15.09 -12.44
N PRO A 296 2.98 -15.31 -13.49
CA PRO A 296 3.36 -14.31 -14.49
C PRO A 296 2.12 -13.82 -15.24
N ARG A 297 2.15 -12.59 -15.78
CA ARG A 297 1.03 -12.06 -16.57
C ARG A 297 0.71 -12.99 -17.76
N PRO A 298 -0.57 -13.31 -18.07
CA PRO A 298 -1.81 -12.87 -17.41
C PRO A 298 -2.41 -13.90 -16.42
N ILE A 299 -1.62 -14.83 -15.87
CA ILE A 299 -2.13 -15.94 -15.04
C ILE A 299 -2.62 -15.44 -13.68
N PRO A 300 -3.91 -15.55 -13.35
CA PRO A 300 -4.45 -15.03 -12.10
C PRO A 300 -4.09 -15.90 -10.90
N TYR A 301 -3.85 -15.26 -9.77
CA TYR A 301 -3.68 -15.89 -8.46
C TYR A 301 -4.40 -15.09 -7.38
N ALA A 302 -4.69 -15.73 -6.25
CA ALA A 302 -5.34 -15.09 -5.11
C ALA A 302 -4.64 -15.44 -3.81
N HIS A 303 -4.56 -14.44 -2.93
CA HIS A 303 -4.31 -14.63 -1.51
C HIS A 303 -5.63 -14.46 -0.77
N PRO A 304 -5.99 -15.39 0.16
CA PRO A 304 -7.29 -15.36 0.85
C PRO A 304 -7.62 -14.03 1.55
N SER A 305 -6.60 -13.27 1.96
CA SER A 305 -6.76 -12.00 2.66
C SER A 305 -6.98 -10.78 1.77
N HIS A 306 -6.71 -10.85 0.46
CA HIS A 306 -6.72 -9.66 -0.41
C HIS A 306 -8.07 -8.95 -0.46
N ALA A 307 -9.16 -9.69 -0.67
CA ALA A 307 -10.49 -9.11 -0.75
C ALA A 307 -10.85 -8.33 0.53
N SER A 308 -10.57 -8.91 1.71
CA SER A 308 -10.79 -8.25 2.99
C SER A 308 -9.89 -7.02 3.18
N VAL A 309 -8.61 -7.11 2.80
CA VAL A 309 -7.67 -5.97 2.90
C VAL A 309 -8.16 -4.80 2.05
N PHE A 310 -8.54 -5.05 0.79
CA PHE A 310 -9.02 -4.00 -0.10
C PHE A 310 -10.36 -3.41 0.37
N ALA A 311 -11.32 -4.25 0.75
CA ALA A 311 -12.61 -3.79 1.24
C ALA A 311 -12.47 -2.94 2.51
N LEU A 312 -11.70 -3.40 3.51
CA LEU A 312 -11.49 -2.64 4.75
C LEU A 312 -10.72 -1.34 4.51
N THR A 313 -9.75 -1.34 3.59
CA THR A 313 -9.03 -0.11 3.19
C THR A 313 -10.00 0.90 2.59
N ALA A 314 -10.82 0.47 1.62
CA ALA A 314 -11.79 1.33 0.96
C ALA A 314 -12.86 1.87 1.92
N LEU A 315 -13.38 1.02 2.81
CA LEU A 315 -14.33 1.43 3.85
C LEU A 315 -13.71 2.44 4.83
N GLY A 316 -12.44 2.22 5.23
CA GLY A 316 -11.70 3.13 6.11
C GLY A 316 -11.47 4.51 5.47
N GLU A 317 -10.99 4.54 4.23
CA GLU A 317 -10.79 5.78 3.45
C GLU A 317 -12.12 6.53 3.25
N HIS A 318 -13.18 5.79 2.89
CA HIS A 318 -14.52 6.35 2.74
C HIS A 318 -15.15 6.79 4.07
N HIS A 319 -14.73 6.25 5.21
CA HIS A 319 -15.16 6.77 6.50
C HIS A 319 -14.43 8.08 6.85
N GLN A 320 -13.09 8.09 6.77
CA GLN A 320 -12.24 9.21 7.19
C GLN A 320 -12.48 10.49 6.40
N GLY A 321 -12.64 10.41 5.07
CA GLY A 321 -12.92 11.61 4.27
C GLY A 321 -14.29 12.26 4.56
N GLY A 322 -15.16 11.60 5.33
CA GLY A 322 -16.44 12.14 5.78
C GLY A 322 -16.32 12.82 7.14
N ALA A 323 -15.41 12.35 7.98
CA ALA A 323 -15.09 12.95 9.27
C ALA A 323 -14.33 14.28 9.12
N GLN A 324 -13.42 14.39 8.15
CA GLN A 324 -12.70 15.64 7.84
C GLN A 324 -13.60 16.74 7.24
N ARG A 325 -14.89 16.48 7.01
CA ARG A 325 -15.84 17.39 6.34
C ARG A 325 -17.09 17.72 7.17
N ARG A 326 -17.17 17.27 8.42
CA ARG A 326 -18.20 17.81 9.34
C ARG A 326 -17.70 19.16 9.87
N PRO A 327 -18.42 20.26 9.63
CA PRO A 327 -18.08 21.57 10.19
C PRO A 327 -18.08 21.56 11.72
#